data_AF-A0AAD1KN85-F1
#
_entry.id   AF-A0AAD1KN85-F1
#
_cell.length_a   1.000
_cell.length_b   1.000
_cell.length_c   1.000
_cell.angle_alpha   90.00
_cell.angle_beta   90.00
_cell.angle_gamma   90.00
#
_symmetry.space_group_name_H-M   'P 1'
#
loop_
_entity.id
_entity.type
_entity.pdbx_description
1 polymer ?
#
loop_
_entity_poly.entity_id
_entity_poly.type
_entity_poly.pdbx_seq_one_letter_code
_entity_poly.pdbx_strand_id
1 'polypeptide(L)'
;MAITPVLACYRTSDVATGGITAWQLTTGPDGPRTDVVARCPLGDAPWVTPLYDLVVVLCGRDSTLCVVRPGGEVQVVGTAQLQGQWPCHGAVDPTGRLMAVANCGSGQVEFVDLSDPTQPTVRSILNLGRGCVFPGPVADRQEGPMLTR
;
A
#
# COMPACT_ATOMS: atom_id res chain seq x y z
N MET A 1 -13.62 24.67 -13.54
CA MET A 1 -13.56 23.26 -13.10
C MET A 1 -12.18 23.01 -12.54
N ALA A 2 -12.08 22.42 -11.36
CA ALA A 2 -10.82 21.94 -10.83
C ALA A 2 -10.68 20.45 -11.13
N ILE A 3 -9.47 20.02 -11.49
CA ILE A 3 -9.12 18.63 -11.75
C ILE A 3 -8.07 18.23 -10.71
N THR A 4 -8.38 17.19 -9.93
CA THR A 4 -7.51 16.70 -8.87
C THR A 4 -7.20 15.21 -9.12
N PRO A 5 -5.93 14.83 -9.32
CA PRO A 5 -5.56 13.43 -9.38
C PRO A 5 -5.65 12.80 -7.98
N VAL A 6 -6.23 11.62 -7.90
CA VAL A 6 -6.34 10.83 -6.66
C VAL A 6 -5.87 9.41 -6.94
N LEU A 7 -5.01 8.88 -6.09
CA LEU A 7 -4.56 7.50 -6.16
C LEU A 7 -5.12 6.71 -4.99
N ALA A 8 -5.63 5.52 -5.26
CA ALA A 8 -6.17 4.62 -4.26
C ALA A 8 -5.66 3.20 -4.48
N CYS A 9 -5.37 2.49 -3.39
CA CYS A 9 -5.14 1.05 -3.41
C CYS A 9 -6.37 0.30 -2.93
N TYR A 10 -6.50 -0.94 -3.36
CA TYR A 10 -7.55 -1.85 -2.92
C TYR A 10 -7.09 -3.28 -3.14
N ARG A 11 -7.72 -4.19 -2.40
CA ARG A 11 -7.38 -5.59 -2.39
C ARG A 11 -8.51 -6.45 -2.90
N THR A 12 -8.16 -7.47 -3.68
CA THR A 12 -9.04 -8.58 -4.07
C THR A 12 -8.24 -9.89 -4.01
N SER A 13 -8.94 -11.03 -4.11
CA SER A 13 -8.28 -12.34 -4.26
C SER A 13 -7.64 -12.53 -5.64
N ASP A 14 -8.14 -11.84 -6.65
CA ASP A 14 -7.64 -11.88 -8.02
C ASP A 14 -6.64 -10.74 -8.28
N VAL A 15 -5.43 -11.09 -8.75
CA VAL A 15 -4.37 -10.13 -9.09
C VAL A 15 -4.71 -9.24 -10.27
N ALA A 16 -5.57 -9.69 -11.19
CA ALA A 16 -6.02 -8.89 -12.33
C ALA A 16 -7.01 -7.80 -11.89
N THR A 17 -7.71 -8.02 -10.78
CA THR A 17 -8.74 -7.12 -10.29
C THR A 17 -8.24 -6.17 -9.21
N GLY A 18 -7.26 -6.53 -8.37
CA GLY A 18 -6.79 -5.71 -7.25
C GLY A 18 -5.54 -4.88 -7.58
N GLY A 19 -5.13 -3.98 -6.68
CA GLY A 19 -3.91 -3.19 -6.84
C GLY A 19 -4.14 -1.70 -6.63
N ILE A 20 -3.71 -0.89 -7.59
CA ILE A 20 -3.85 0.56 -7.53
C ILE A 20 -4.67 1.11 -8.70
N THR A 21 -5.45 2.15 -8.39
CA THR A 21 -6.26 2.92 -9.34
C THR A 21 -5.90 4.39 -9.26
N ALA A 22 -5.72 5.02 -10.42
CA ALA A 22 -5.60 6.46 -10.54
C ALA A 22 -6.94 7.03 -11.03
N TRP A 23 -7.40 8.06 -10.34
CA TRP A 23 -8.67 8.73 -10.58
C TRP A 23 -8.45 10.20 -10.88
N GLN A 24 -9.30 10.73 -11.75
CA GLN A 24 -9.45 12.15 -11.96
C GLN A 24 -10.73 12.61 -11.26
N LEU A 25 -10.59 13.33 -10.15
CA LEU A 25 -11.70 13.99 -9.49
C LEU A 25 -11.90 15.37 -10.13
N THR A 26 -13.06 15.57 -10.76
CA THR A 26 -13.42 16.85 -11.34
C THR A 26 -14.54 17.49 -10.53
N THR A 27 -14.35 18.72 -10.08
CA THR A 27 -15.38 19.49 -9.36
C THR A 27 -15.88 20.65 -10.21
N GLY A 28 -17.21 20.75 -10.31
CA GLY A 28 -17.91 21.75 -11.09
C GLY A 28 -19.29 22.09 -10.51
N PRO A 29 -20.05 22.97 -11.16
CA PRO A 29 -21.37 23.40 -10.70
C PRO A 29 -22.39 22.26 -10.58
N ASP A 30 -22.24 21.19 -11.37
CA ASP A 30 -23.10 20.00 -11.34
C ASP A 30 -22.68 18.96 -10.26
N GLY A 31 -21.69 19.29 -9.42
CA GLY A 31 -21.15 18.41 -8.39
C GLY A 31 -19.83 17.73 -8.76
N PRO A 32 -19.32 16.85 -7.87
CA PRO A 32 -18.10 16.09 -8.12
C PRO A 32 -18.37 14.91 -9.06
N ARG A 33 -17.43 14.65 -9.97
CA ARG A 33 -17.40 13.47 -10.84
C ARG A 33 -16.02 12.83 -10.81
N THR A 34 -15.97 11.51 -10.96
CA THR A 34 -14.73 10.73 -10.88
C THR A 34 -14.57 9.85 -12.10
N ASP A 35 -13.42 9.95 -12.75
CA ASP A 35 -13.06 9.12 -13.90
C ASP A 35 -11.82 8.27 -13.55
N VAL A 36 -11.85 6.96 -13.82
CA VAL A 36 -10.65 6.13 -13.69
C VAL A 36 -9.78 6.36 -14.91
N VAL A 37 -8.56 6.85 -14.70
CA VAL A 37 -7.62 7.18 -15.78
C VAL A 37 -6.54 6.12 -15.96
N ALA A 38 -6.22 5.35 -14.93
CA ALA A 38 -5.28 4.23 -15.03
C ALA A 38 -5.47 3.19 -13.93
N ARG A 39 -4.96 1.97 -14.18
CA ARG A 39 -4.90 0.87 -13.21
C ARG A 39 -3.55 0.17 -13.31
N CYS A 40 -3.04 -0.32 -12.18
CA CYS A 40 -1.95 -1.28 -12.15
C CYS A 40 -2.37 -2.48 -11.31
N PRO A 41 -2.60 -3.64 -11.96
CA PRO A 41 -2.95 -4.87 -11.27
C PRO A 41 -1.77 -5.32 -10.40
N LEU A 42 -2.00 -5.34 -9.10
CA LEU A 42 -1.05 -5.81 -8.08
C LEU A 42 -1.72 -6.78 -7.09
N GLY A 43 -3.02 -7.04 -7.27
CA GLY A 43 -3.81 -7.91 -6.41
C GLY A 43 -4.04 -7.36 -5.01
N ASP A 44 -3.46 -8.04 -4.02
CA ASP A 44 -3.72 -7.76 -2.62
C ASP A 44 -2.93 -6.54 -2.15
N ALA A 45 -3.35 -5.33 -2.53
CA ALA A 45 -2.68 -4.09 -2.14
C ALA A 45 -3.39 -3.39 -0.96
N PRO A 46 -3.10 -3.74 0.30
CA PRO A 46 -3.72 -3.12 1.47
C PRO A 46 -3.21 -1.69 1.76
N TRP A 47 -2.06 -1.29 1.20
CA TRP A 47 -1.44 -0.01 1.54
C TRP A 47 -0.68 0.60 0.36
N VAL A 48 -0.75 1.92 0.26
CA VAL A 48 0.05 2.74 -0.66
C VAL A 48 0.53 3.99 0.05
N THR A 49 1.78 4.40 -0.21
CA THR A 49 2.35 5.64 0.35
C THR A 49 3.18 6.39 -0.70
N PRO A 50 3.18 7.74 -0.70
CA PRO A 50 3.99 8.52 -1.63
C PRO A 50 5.50 8.36 -1.42
N LEU A 51 6.26 8.42 -2.50
CA LEU A 51 7.72 8.53 -2.53
C LEU A 51 8.12 9.46 -3.69
N TYR A 52 8.17 10.76 -3.46
CA TYR A 52 8.43 11.76 -4.50
C TYR A 52 7.43 11.66 -5.68
N ASP A 53 7.92 11.40 -6.89
CA ASP A 53 7.16 11.14 -8.12
C ASP A 53 6.68 9.69 -8.24
N LEU A 54 7.05 8.84 -7.29
CA LEU A 54 6.70 7.42 -7.19
C LEU A 54 5.70 7.19 -6.06
N VAL A 55 5.15 5.98 -6.02
CA VAL A 55 4.44 5.44 -4.87
C VAL A 55 5.00 4.08 -4.49
N VAL A 56 4.97 3.75 -3.21
CA VAL A 56 5.29 2.42 -2.71
C VAL A 56 4.00 1.73 -2.32
N VAL A 57 3.80 0.54 -2.88
CA VAL A 57 2.63 -0.31 -2.66
C VAL A 57 3.07 -1.57 -1.92
N LEU A 58 2.38 -1.92 -0.84
CA LEU A 58 2.57 -3.21 -0.18
C LEU A 58 1.58 -4.21 -0.77
N CYS A 59 2.05 -5.37 -1.19
CA CYS A 59 1.25 -6.49 -1.64
C CYS A 59 1.18 -7.54 -0.51
N GLY A 60 0.06 -7.55 0.22
CA GLY A 60 -0.14 -8.29 1.47
C GLY A 60 0.05 -9.80 1.35
N ARG A 61 -0.57 -10.42 0.35
CA ARG A 61 -0.55 -11.88 0.16
C ARG A 61 0.83 -12.39 -0.26
N ASP A 62 1.47 -11.67 -1.17
CA ASP A 62 2.75 -12.09 -1.76
C ASP A 62 3.95 -11.62 -0.92
N SER A 63 3.69 -10.82 0.11
CA SER A 63 4.71 -10.19 0.95
C SER A 63 5.73 -9.42 0.10
N THR A 64 5.24 -8.69 -0.89
CA THR A 64 6.06 -7.95 -1.86
C THR A 64 5.86 -6.46 -1.63
N LEU A 65 6.95 -5.70 -1.68
CA LEU A 65 6.91 -4.25 -1.82
C LEU A 65 7.14 -3.91 -3.29
N CYS A 66 6.23 -3.13 -3.88
CA CYS A 66 6.34 -2.65 -5.25
C CYS A 66 6.54 -1.14 -5.24
N VAL A 67 7.58 -0.66 -5.93
CA VAL A 67 7.72 0.75 -6.24
C VAL A 67 7.11 0.99 -7.61
N VAL A 68 6.22 1.96 -7.70
CA VAL A 68 5.43 2.22 -8.89
C VAL A 68 5.58 3.68 -9.31
N ARG A 69 5.76 3.91 -10.60
CA ARG A 69 5.63 5.23 -11.21
C ARG A 69 4.17 5.42 -11.67
N PRO A 70 3.40 6.33 -11.04
CA PRO A 70 2.12 6.76 -11.57
C PRO A 70 2.33 7.66 -12.80
N GLY A 71 1.51 7.49 -13.84
CA GLY A 71 1.64 8.23 -15.09
C GLY A 71 0.56 7.84 -16.10
N GLY A 72 0.73 8.27 -17.37
CA GLY A 72 -0.19 7.89 -18.45
C GLY A 72 -0.30 6.36 -18.62
N GLU A 73 0.79 5.65 -18.37
CA GLU A 73 0.78 4.23 -18.02
C GLU A 73 1.38 4.06 -16.62
N VAL A 74 0.78 3.20 -15.82
CA VAL A 74 1.28 2.91 -14.46
C VAL A 74 2.27 1.76 -14.56
N GLN A 75 3.50 1.99 -14.08
CA GLN A 75 4.61 1.05 -14.26
C GLN A 75 5.24 0.67 -12.93
N VAL A 76 5.45 -0.63 -12.71
CA VAL A 76 6.27 -1.13 -11.60
C VAL A 76 7.75 -0.94 -11.97
N VAL A 77 8.48 -0.20 -11.14
CA VAL A 77 9.88 0.21 -11.42
C VAL A 77 10.90 -0.47 -10.51
N GLY A 78 10.45 -1.10 -9.43
CA GLY A 78 11.29 -1.84 -8.50
C GLY A 78 10.43 -2.73 -7.60
N THR A 79 10.98 -3.84 -7.16
CA THR A 79 10.32 -4.76 -6.23
C THR A 79 11.29 -5.29 -5.18
N ALA A 80 10.79 -5.52 -3.97
CA ALA A 80 11.52 -6.20 -2.91
C ALA A 80 10.64 -7.29 -2.30
N GLN A 81 11.21 -8.47 -2.11
CA GLN A 81 10.57 -9.53 -1.33
C GLN A 81 10.78 -9.26 0.15
N LEU A 82 9.68 -9.04 0.87
CA LEU A 82 9.66 -8.93 2.32
C LEU A 82 9.77 -10.32 2.93
N GLN A 83 10.35 -10.38 4.13
CA GLN A 83 10.60 -11.62 4.86
C GLN A 83 9.49 -11.92 5.89
N GLY A 84 8.73 -10.90 6.28
CA GLY A 84 7.55 -11.00 7.13
C GLY A 84 6.29 -11.38 6.35
N GLN A 85 5.25 -11.76 7.08
CA GLN A 85 3.96 -12.16 6.51
C GLN A 85 2.91 -11.07 6.67
N TRP A 86 2.09 -10.89 5.63
CA TRP A 86 0.98 -9.94 5.59
C TRP A 86 1.41 -8.50 5.91
N PRO A 87 2.26 -7.87 5.08
CA PRO A 87 2.53 -6.45 5.20
C PRO A 87 1.22 -5.66 5.08
N CYS A 88 0.93 -4.80 6.05
CA CYS A 88 -0.35 -4.09 6.12
C CYS A 88 -0.23 -2.57 6.14
N HIS A 89 0.90 -2.03 6.59
CA HIS A 89 1.17 -0.59 6.68
C HIS A 89 2.66 -0.34 6.56
N GLY A 90 3.03 0.87 6.15
CA GLY A 90 4.40 1.33 6.24
C GLY A 90 4.53 2.83 6.12
N ALA A 91 5.68 3.34 6.54
CA ALA A 91 6.00 4.76 6.50
C ALA A 91 7.39 4.95 5.91
N VAL A 92 7.47 5.86 4.95
CA VAL A 92 8.74 6.32 4.35
C VAL A 92 9.31 7.41 5.24
N ASP A 93 10.61 7.35 5.49
CA ASP A 93 11.32 8.38 6.24
C ASP A 93 11.34 9.72 5.47
N PRO A 94 11.55 10.87 6.14
CA PRO A 94 11.54 12.17 5.47
C PRO A 94 12.56 12.33 4.33
N THR A 95 13.64 11.53 4.34
CA THR A 95 14.65 11.55 3.27
C THR A 95 14.29 10.68 2.07
N GLY A 96 13.21 9.89 2.13
CA GLY A 96 12.77 9.03 1.04
C GLY A 96 13.67 7.81 0.81
N ARG A 97 14.61 7.50 1.71
CA ARG A 97 15.64 6.46 1.51
C ARG A 97 15.44 5.22 2.36
N LEU A 98 14.52 5.26 3.31
CA LEU A 98 14.22 4.15 4.20
C LEU A 98 12.71 4.09 4.43
N MET A 99 12.16 2.88 4.40
CA MET A 99 10.77 2.63 4.76
C MET A 99 10.69 1.59 5.86
N ALA A 100 9.89 1.85 6.89
CA ALA A 100 9.49 0.83 7.86
C ALA A 100 8.19 0.18 7.41
N VAL A 101 8.14 -1.15 7.39
CA VAL A 101 6.99 -1.97 6.97
C VAL A 101 6.54 -2.83 8.14
N ALA A 102 5.26 -2.75 8.50
CA ALA A 102 4.66 -3.56 9.55
C ALA A 102 4.05 -4.84 8.95
N ASN A 103 4.50 -6.00 9.45
CA ASN A 103 4.05 -7.32 9.01
C ASN A 103 3.15 -7.97 10.07
N CYS A 104 1.84 -7.75 9.96
CA CYS A 104 0.90 -8.15 11.02
C CYS A 104 0.75 -9.68 11.17
N GLY A 105 0.99 -10.45 10.11
CA GLY A 105 0.92 -11.92 10.17
C GLY A 105 2.10 -12.55 10.92
N SER A 106 3.24 -11.87 10.94
CA SER A 106 4.49 -12.37 11.54
C SER A 106 4.90 -11.66 12.84
N GLY A 107 4.35 -10.48 13.14
CA GLY A 107 4.73 -9.70 14.32
C GLY A 107 6.11 -9.05 14.19
N GLN A 108 6.46 -8.60 12.99
CA GLN A 108 7.77 -8.05 12.66
C GLN A 108 7.64 -6.66 12.03
N VAL A 109 8.68 -5.85 12.18
CA VAL A 109 8.88 -4.62 11.40
C VAL A 109 10.12 -4.79 10.53
N GLU A 110 9.98 -4.58 9.24
CA GLU A 110 11.11 -4.60 8.29
C GLU A 110 11.48 -3.19 7.87
N PHE A 111 12.78 -2.93 7.75
CA PHE A 111 13.31 -1.69 7.21
C PHE A 111 13.82 -1.96 5.80
N VAL A 112 13.22 -1.30 4.81
CA VAL A 112 13.56 -1.42 3.41
C VAL A 112 14.35 -0.19 2.99
N ASP A 113 15.54 -0.39 2.43
CA ASP A 113 16.33 0.64 1.79
C ASP A 113 15.69 1.01 0.45
N LEU A 114 15.44 2.31 0.27
CA LEU A 114 14.85 2.94 -0.92
C LEU A 114 15.81 3.96 -1.55
N SER A 115 17.10 3.94 -1.18
CA SER A 115 18.11 4.84 -1.75
C SER A 115 18.23 4.70 -3.27
N ASP A 116 18.05 3.48 -3.78
CA ASP A 116 17.73 3.21 -5.18
C ASP A 116 16.32 2.60 -5.26
N PRO A 117 15.28 3.38 -5.59
CA PRO A 117 13.91 2.89 -5.65
C PRO A 117 13.66 1.86 -6.77
N THR A 118 14.59 1.71 -7.72
CA THR A 118 14.53 0.64 -8.73
C THR A 118 15.05 -0.70 -8.20
N GLN A 119 15.80 -0.67 -7.10
CA GLN A 119 16.38 -1.84 -6.43
C GLN A 119 16.18 -1.75 -4.91
N PRO A 120 14.92 -1.74 -4.43
CA PRO A 120 14.66 -1.72 -3.00
C PRO A 120 15.20 -3.01 -2.35
N THR A 121 15.75 -2.90 -1.14
CA THR A 121 16.31 -4.06 -0.43
C THR A 121 15.93 -4.08 1.05
N VAL A 122 15.63 -5.26 1.60
CA VAL A 122 15.40 -5.39 3.04
C VAL A 122 16.74 -5.24 3.77
N ARG A 123 16.89 -4.16 4.55
CA ARG A 123 18.12 -3.81 5.26
C ARG A 123 18.19 -4.45 6.65
N SER A 124 17.07 -4.50 7.36
CA SER A 124 17.02 -5.08 8.71
C SER A 124 15.60 -5.48 9.11
N ILE A 125 15.51 -6.46 9.99
CA ILE A 125 14.24 -7.01 10.49
C ILE A 125 14.23 -6.90 12.01
N LEU A 126 13.22 -6.25 12.57
CA LEU A 126 12.96 -6.19 13.99
C LEU A 126 11.82 -7.13 14.34
N ASN A 127 12.17 -8.23 15.03
CA ASN A 127 11.18 -9.15 15.59
C ASN A 127 10.61 -8.55 16.87
N LEU A 128 9.33 -8.17 16.84
CA LEU A 128 8.59 -7.74 18.03
C LEU A 128 7.96 -8.92 18.78
N GLY A 129 8.11 -10.13 18.23
CA GLY A 129 7.60 -11.39 18.78
C GLY A 129 6.11 -11.60 18.51
N ARG A 130 5.72 -12.86 18.24
CA ARG A 130 4.33 -13.30 18.48
C ARG A 130 4.14 -13.37 19.99
N GLY A 131 3.50 -12.36 20.57
CA GLY A 131 3.38 -12.28 22.02
C GLY A 131 3.06 -10.89 22.57
N CYS A 132 3.20 -9.83 21.76
CA CYS A 132 2.34 -8.67 21.97
C CYS A 132 0.92 -9.15 21.73
N VAL A 133 0.25 -9.64 22.78
CA VAL A 133 -1.20 -9.68 22.83
C VAL A 133 -1.61 -8.21 22.73
N PHE A 134 -1.69 -7.69 21.51
CA PHE A 134 -2.66 -6.66 21.24
C PHE A 134 -3.94 -7.25 21.82
N PRO A 135 -4.59 -6.59 22.80
CA PRO A 135 -5.84 -7.10 23.33
C PRO A 135 -6.67 -7.49 22.12
N GLY A 136 -7.19 -8.73 22.14
CA GLY A 136 -8.04 -9.22 21.06
C GLY A 136 -9.03 -8.13 20.70
N PRO A 137 -9.41 -8.02 19.41
CA PRO A 137 -10.21 -6.91 18.92
C PRO A 137 -11.30 -6.59 19.94
N VAL A 138 -11.30 -5.36 20.46
CA VAL A 138 -12.25 -4.95 21.50
C VAL A 138 -13.64 -5.18 20.94
N ALA A 139 -14.38 -6.15 21.48
CA ALA A 139 -15.61 -6.68 20.89
C ALA A 139 -16.60 -5.54 20.60
N ASP A 140 -16.74 -4.61 21.54
CA ASP A 140 -17.60 -3.43 21.43
C ASP A 140 -17.20 -2.49 20.26
N ARG A 141 -15.94 -2.50 19.81
CA ARG A 141 -15.49 -1.75 18.61
C ARG A 141 -15.84 -2.46 17.30
N GLN A 142 -16.12 -3.76 17.36
CA GLN A 142 -16.45 -4.59 16.19
C GLN A 142 -17.97 -4.72 15.96
N GLU A 143 -18.80 -4.27 16.92
CA GLU A 143 -20.27 -4.36 16.87
C GLU A 143 -20.94 -3.25 16.01
N GLY A 144 -20.17 -2.41 15.31
CA GLY A 144 -20.71 -1.48 14.30
C GLY A 144 -21.14 -2.22 13.01
N PRO A 145 -21.80 -1.56 12.04
CA PRO A 145 -22.28 -2.22 10.83
C PRO A 145 -21.09 -2.68 9.98
N MET A 146 -20.57 -3.87 10.28
CA MET A 146 -19.74 -4.63 9.37
C MET A 146 -20.68 -5.10 8.27
N LEU A 147 -20.43 -4.66 7.04
CA LEU A 147 -21.12 -5.18 5.86
C LEU A 147 -20.87 -6.70 5.80
N THR A 148 -21.81 -7.47 6.35
CA THR A 148 -21.92 -8.90 6.09
C THR A 148 -22.42 -9.06 4.66
N ARG A 149 -21.48 -9.30 3.74
CA ARG A 149 -21.74 -9.97 2.46
C ARG A 149 -20.56 -10.83 2.07
#